data_AF-A0A7X5VRM6-F1
#
_entry.id   AF-A0A7X5VRM6-F1
#
_cell.length_a   1.000
_cell.length_b   1.000
_cell.length_c   1.000
_cell.angle_alpha   90.00
_cell.angle_beta   90.00
_cell.angle_gamma   90.00
#
_symmetry.space_group_name_H-M   'P 1'
#
loop_
_entity.id
_entity.type
_entity.pdbx_description
1 polymer ?
#
loop_
_entity_poly.entity_id
_entity_poly.type
_entity_poly.pdbx_seq_one_letter_code
_entity_poly.pdbx_strand_id
1 'polypeptide(L)'
;STESSLERALQDHVRSIRLERSELDIDPKKLGELTEWVSLNTFQVTKGGETKEKDFVDAFLPTMVFVMMLYFLIYFHGYAMTRGIIQEKTSRVMEVLLGSVSPNELMAGKILGIGLVGLTQVSIYIVTGWLARTAALFWLNLGDMERLADVIAPGKLLAFGVFYVFGYFIFVSIFAIVGAACNSDQEAQQLQLPIVGCLMLPMMTTIFFVSNPDSIGAVVLSLVPIFTPMVMFMRISVISPPAWQIVLSILLMSGTIYLFFRAAAKVFRIGTLMYGKRPTVGEIWRWAWS
;
A
#
# COMPACT_ATOMS: atom_id res chain seq x y z
N SER A 1 21.63 -21.34 -20.47
CA SER A 1 20.40 -21.72 -21.22
C SER A 1 20.69 -22.19 -22.65
N THR A 2 21.92 -22.62 -22.97
CA THR A 2 22.30 -23.15 -24.28
C THR A 2 22.50 -24.67 -24.23
N GLU A 3 23.05 -25.18 -23.13
CA GLU A 3 23.34 -26.61 -22.92
C GLU A 3 22.06 -27.46 -22.83
N SER A 4 21.07 -27.02 -22.05
CA SER A 4 19.76 -27.69 -21.95
C SER A 4 18.97 -27.70 -23.26
N SER A 5 19.21 -26.71 -24.12
CA SER A 5 18.53 -26.55 -25.41
C SER A 5 19.17 -27.46 -26.45
N LEU A 6 20.50 -27.57 -26.40
CA LEU A 6 21.29 -28.48 -27.23
C LEU A 6 21.02 -29.94 -26.86
N GLU A 7 20.92 -30.25 -25.57
CA GLU A 7 20.64 -31.60 -25.08
C GLU A 7 19.23 -32.08 -25.49
N ARG A 8 18.24 -31.18 -25.48
CA ARG A 8 16.88 -31.45 -25.98
C ARG A 8 16.86 -31.71 -27.48
N ALA A 9 17.50 -30.83 -28.27
CA ALA A 9 17.57 -30.99 -29.72
C ALA A 9 18.29 -32.30 -30.11
N LEU A 10 19.33 -32.68 -29.38
CA LEU A 10 20.04 -33.95 -29.56
C LEU A 10 19.19 -35.16 -29.18
N GLN A 11 18.46 -35.10 -28.07
CA GLN A 11 17.57 -36.20 -27.67
C GLN A 11 16.44 -36.42 -28.67
N ASP A 12 15.81 -35.36 -29.16
CA ASP A 12 14.73 -35.45 -30.15
C ASP A 12 15.25 -36.05 -31.46
N HIS A 13 16.46 -35.68 -31.90
CA HIS A 13 17.07 -36.20 -33.13
C HIS A 13 17.53 -37.66 -33.00
N VAL A 14 18.09 -38.05 -31.85
CA VAL A 14 18.46 -39.45 -31.60
C VAL A 14 17.22 -40.34 -31.47
N ARG A 15 16.11 -39.79 -30.95
CA ARG A 15 14.84 -40.51 -30.80
C ARG A 15 14.17 -40.74 -32.15
N SER A 16 14.21 -39.76 -33.06
CA SER A 16 13.69 -39.93 -34.44
C SER A 16 14.46 -41.01 -35.21
N ILE A 17 15.80 -41.06 -35.07
CA ILE A 17 16.64 -42.08 -35.72
C ILE A 17 16.38 -43.48 -35.15
N ARG A 18 16.14 -43.61 -33.83
CA ARG A 18 15.80 -44.91 -33.22
C ARG A 18 14.46 -45.43 -33.72
N LEU A 19 13.47 -44.55 -33.92
CA LEU A 19 12.14 -44.92 -34.41
C LEU A 19 12.18 -45.39 -35.87
N GLU A 20 12.94 -44.71 -36.72
CA GLU A 20 13.15 -45.08 -38.13
C GLU A 20 13.80 -46.48 -38.29
N ARG A 21 14.63 -46.88 -37.31
CA ARG A 21 15.25 -48.20 -37.25
C ARG A 21 14.38 -49.31 -36.64
N SER A 22 13.22 -48.99 -36.07
CA SER A 22 12.44 -49.93 -35.25
C SER A 22 11.38 -50.75 -36.01
N GLU A 23 11.28 -50.65 -37.34
CA GLU A 23 10.26 -51.35 -38.18
C GLU A 23 8.80 -51.17 -37.71
N LEU A 24 8.53 -50.21 -36.83
CA LEU A 24 7.20 -49.82 -36.40
C LEU A 24 6.72 -48.72 -37.36
N ASP A 25 5.73 -49.07 -38.19
CA ASP A 25 5.05 -48.17 -39.15
C ASP A 25 4.18 -47.13 -38.42
N ILE A 26 4.83 -46.27 -37.62
CA ILE A 26 4.19 -45.19 -36.89
C ILE A 26 4.73 -43.90 -37.45
N ASP A 27 3.86 -43.19 -38.17
CA ASP A 27 4.13 -41.89 -38.78
C ASP A 27 4.78 -40.94 -37.74
N PRO A 28 6.02 -40.45 -37.98
CA PRO A 28 6.77 -39.63 -37.02
C PRO A 28 6.00 -38.40 -36.54
N LYS A 29 5.08 -37.88 -37.36
CA LYS A 29 4.20 -36.76 -36.99
C LYS A 29 3.16 -37.12 -35.93
N LYS A 30 2.54 -38.31 -36.01
CA LYS A 30 1.56 -38.78 -35.01
C LYS A 30 2.21 -39.09 -33.67
N LEU A 31 3.47 -39.54 -33.66
CA LEU A 31 4.19 -39.78 -32.41
C LEU A 31 4.62 -38.46 -31.75
N GLY A 32 4.91 -37.41 -32.52
CA GLY A 32 5.14 -36.06 -32.01
C GLY A 32 3.92 -35.50 -31.27
N GLU A 33 2.72 -35.70 -31.81
CA GLU A 33 1.45 -35.34 -31.14
C GLU A 33 1.19 -36.18 -29.87
N LEU A 34 1.50 -37.48 -29.89
CA LEU A 34 1.30 -38.38 -28.74
C LEU A 34 2.34 -38.21 -27.62
N THR A 35 3.49 -37.61 -27.92
CA THR A 35 4.60 -37.40 -26.97
C THR A 35 4.77 -35.93 -26.61
N GLU A 36 3.91 -35.05 -27.13
CA GLU A 36 3.89 -33.65 -26.76
C GLU A 36 3.66 -33.56 -25.25
N TRP A 37 4.55 -32.86 -24.55
CA TRP A 37 4.48 -32.77 -23.11
C TRP A 37 3.14 -32.11 -22.73
N VAL A 38 2.32 -32.84 -21.97
CA VAL A 38 1.13 -32.26 -21.35
C VAL A 38 1.59 -31.13 -20.44
N SER A 39 1.36 -29.90 -20.90
CA SER A 39 1.49 -28.71 -20.05
C SER A 39 0.47 -28.82 -18.92
N LEU A 40 0.92 -29.26 -17.76
CA LEU A 40 0.15 -29.26 -16.54
C LEU A 40 0.00 -27.82 -16.05
N ASN A 41 -0.98 -27.11 -16.62
CA ASN A 41 -1.50 -25.89 -16.00
C ASN A 41 -2.37 -26.31 -14.81
N THR A 42 -1.99 -25.86 -13.62
CA THR A 42 -2.59 -26.31 -12.36
C THR A 42 -3.81 -25.46 -12.04
N PHE A 43 -4.97 -25.89 -12.53
CA PHE A 43 -6.23 -25.20 -12.25
C PHE A 43 -6.75 -25.53 -10.85
N GLN A 44 -6.89 -24.51 -9.98
CA GLN A 44 -7.71 -24.63 -8.77
C GLN A 44 -9.19 -24.50 -9.12
N VAL A 45 -9.93 -25.60 -8.97
CA VAL A 45 -11.37 -25.65 -9.20
C VAL A 45 -12.11 -25.17 -7.96
N THR A 46 -12.68 -23.96 -8.02
CA THR A 46 -13.79 -23.57 -7.13
C THR A 46 -15.11 -23.93 -7.82
N LYS A 47 -16.15 -24.30 -7.05
CA LYS A 47 -17.45 -24.88 -7.47
C LYS A 47 -18.34 -24.00 -8.38
N GLY A 48 -17.80 -23.41 -9.46
CA GLY A 48 -18.53 -22.52 -10.34
C GLY A 48 -17.92 -22.26 -11.72
N GLY A 49 -16.82 -22.92 -12.11
CA GLY A 49 -16.41 -22.97 -13.51
C GLY A 49 -15.95 -21.66 -14.16
N GLU A 50 -15.38 -20.72 -13.39
CA GLU A 50 -14.69 -19.55 -13.97
C GLU A 50 -13.20 -19.54 -13.58
N THR A 51 -12.37 -19.49 -14.61
CA THR A 51 -10.92 -19.69 -14.65
C THR A 51 -10.18 -18.42 -14.22
N LYS A 52 -9.54 -18.40 -13.03
CA LYS A 52 -8.86 -17.21 -12.45
C LYS A 52 -7.34 -17.31 -12.33
N GLU A 53 -6.65 -18.06 -13.19
CA GLU A 53 -5.18 -18.16 -13.09
C GLU A 53 -4.42 -17.11 -13.93
N LYS A 54 -5.02 -16.62 -15.03
CA LYS A 54 -4.48 -15.50 -15.83
C LYS A 54 -4.74 -14.11 -15.20
N ASP A 55 -5.72 -13.99 -14.31
CA ASP A 55 -6.09 -12.71 -13.67
C ASP A 55 -5.18 -12.31 -12.50
N PHE A 56 -4.50 -13.27 -11.85
CA PHE A 56 -3.75 -12.98 -10.63
C PHE A 56 -2.56 -12.06 -10.89
N VAL A 57 -1.74 -12.36 -11.91
CA VAL A 57 -0.57 -11.53 -12.26
C VAL A 57 -1.01 -10.16 -12.80
N ASP A 58 -2.11 -10.14 -13.57
CA ASP A 58 -2.69 -8.94 -14.17
C ASP A 58 -3.28 -7.98 -13.11
N ALA A 59 -3.88 -8.50 -12.03
CA ALA A 59 -4.40 -7.71 -10.92
C ALA A 59 -3.35 -7.38 -9.84
N PHE A 60 -2.32 -8.21 -9.70
CA PHE A 60 -1.27 -8.08 -8.69
C PHE A 60 -0.38 -6.86 -8.93
N LEU A 61 0.22 -6.75 -10.11
CA LEU A 61 1.23 -5.74 -10.39
C LEU A 61 0.68 -4.31 -10.21
N PRO A 62 -0.50 -3.98 -10.76
CA PRO A 62 -1.02 -2.61 -10.66
C PRO A 62 -1.47 -2.27 -9.24
N THR A 63 -2.11 -3.22 -8.53
CA THR A 63 -2.50 -3.05 -7.13
C THR A 63 -1.28 -2.78 -6.25
N MET A 64 -0.18 -3.49 -6.48
CA MET A 64 1.08 -3.27 -5.77
C MET A 64 1.66 -1.88 -6.02
N VAL A 65 1.61 -1.37 -7.26
CA VAL A 65 2.06 -0.01 -7.57
C VAL A 65 1.27 1.04 -6.78
N PHE A 66 -0.06 0.93 -6.74
CA PHE A 66 -0.89 1.86 -5.96
C PHE A 66 -0.66 1.75 -4.45
N VAL A 67 -0.52 0.54 -3.92
CA VAL A 67 -0.23 0.34 -2.49
C VAL A 67 1.13 0.89 -2.11
N MET A 68 2.14 0.68 -2.96
CA MET A 68 3.47 1.23 -2.77
C MET A 68 3.44 2.77 -2.88
N MET A 69 2.63 3.31 -3.79
CA MET A 69 2.40 4.75 -3.87
C MET A 69 1.75 5.29 -2.58
N LEU A 70 0.72 4.62 -2.04
CA LEU A 70 0.13 4.98 -0.74
C LEU A 70 1.19 5.00 0.37
N TYR A 71 2.02 3.95 0.45
CA TYR A 71 3.10 3.86 1.43
C TYR A 71 4.04 5.07 1.35
N PHE A 72 4.58 5.37 0.16
CA PHE A 72 5.51 6.48 0.01
C PHE A 72 4.85 7.81 0.33
N LEU A 73 3.63 8.06 -0.14
CA LEU A 73 2.95 9.32 0.12
C LEU A 73 2.72 9.55 1.61
N ILE A 74 2.28 8.51 2.33
CA ILE A 74 2.06 8.59 3.77
C ILE A 74 3.39 8.81 4.49
N TYR A 75 4.43 8.06 4.13
CA TYR A 75 5.75 8.16 4.74
C TYR A 75 6.36 9.56 4.58
N PHE A 76 6.39 10.08 3.35
CA PHE A 76 7.02 11.38 3.07
C PHE A 76 6.32 12.54 3.79
N HIS A 77 4.98 12.54 3.83
CA HIS A 77 4.24 13.59 4.53
C HIS A 77 4.35 13.46 6.05
N GLY A 78 4.35 12.25 6.59
CA GLY A 78 4.62 12.01 8.00
C GLY A 78 6.01 12.49 8.42
N TYR A 79 7.03 12.19 7.61
CA TYR A 79 8.38 12.69 7.81
C TYR A 79 8.45 14.22 7.81
N ALA A 80 7.80 14.86 6.83
CA ALA A 80 7.71 16.32 6.74
C ALA A 80 7.05 16.95 7.98
N MET A 81 5.98 16.32 8.50
CA MET A 81 5.29 16.77 9.72
C MET A 81 6.23 16.79 10.93
N THR A 82 6.93 15.68 11.16
CA THR A 82 7.88 15.58 12.29
C THR A 82 8.92 16.69 12.25
N ARG A 83 9.56 16.89 11.09
CA ARG A 83 10.60 17.91 10.92
C ARG A 83 10.05 19.31 11.08
N GLY A 84 8.86 19.58 10.54
CA GLY A 84 8.20 20.87 10.69
C GLY A 84 7.95 21.22 12.16
N ILE A 85 7.58 20.25 13.02
CA ILE A 85 7.39 20.50 14.45
C ILE A 85 8.71 20.78 15.15
N ILE A 86 9.75 20.01 14.84
CA ILE A 86 11.07 20.19 15.46
C ILE A 86 11.67 21.54 15.10
N GLN A 87 11.54 21.98 13.85
CA GLN A 87 11.99 23.30 13.40
C GLN A 87 11.28 24.42 14.16
N GLU A 88 9.95 24.35 14.26
CA GLU A 88 9.16 25.32 15.02
C GLU A 88 9.59 25.34 16.49
N LYS A 89 9.72 24.18 17.13
CA LYS A 89 10.10 24.03 18.54
C LYS A 89 11.51 24.54 18.84
N THR A 90 12.45 24.33 17.93
CA THR A 90 13.87 24.75 18.08
C THR A 90 14.04 26.24 17.79
N SER A 91 13.15 26.81 16.97
CA SER A 91 13.15 28.23 16.68
C SER A 91 12.46 29.03 17.79
N ARG A 92 12.83 30.31 17.96
CA ARG A 92 12.12 31.25 18.86
C ARG A 92 10.66 31.50 18.46
N VAL A 93 10.20 30.93 17.33
CA VAL A 93 8.83 31.05 16.83
C VAL A 93 7.83 30.42 17.81
N MET A 94 8.21 29.33 18.48
CA MET A 94 7.31 28.61 19.38
C MET A 94 6.84 29.43 20.60
N GLU A 95 7.73 30.22 21.20
CA GLU A 95 7.40 31.07 22.36
C GLU A 95 6.37 32.15 22.01
N VAL A 96 6.51 32.75 20.82
CA VAL A 96 5.57 33.76 20.30
C VAL A 96 4.22 33.13 19.94
N LEU A 97 4.24 31.94 19.32
CA LEU A 97 3.04 31.21 18.94
C LEU A 97 2.22 30.78 20.15
N LEU A 98 2.87 30.23 21.18
CA LEU A 98 2.21 29.82 22.42
C LEU A 98 1.69 31.00 23.26
N GLY A 99 2.24 32.20 23.07
CA GLY A 99 1.71 33.44 23.65
C GLY A 99 0.41 33.92 22.98
N SER A 100 0.09 33.43 21.78
CA SER A 100 -1.03 33.91 20.96
C SER A 100 -2.14 32.88 20.74
N VAL A 101 -1.81 31.57 20.74
CA VAL A 101 -2.72 30.48 20.41
C VAL A 101 -2.46 29.28 21.32
N SER A 102 -3.51 28.54 21.69
CA SER A 102 -3.35 27.37 22.54
C SER A 102 -2.64 26.20 21.80
N PRO A 103 -1.90 25.31 22.51
CA PRO A 103 -1.24 24.15 21.89
C PRO A 103 -2.17 23.26 21.07
N ASN A 104 -3.43 23.13 21.49
CA ASN A 104 -4.44 22.32 20.81
C ASN A 104 -4.82 22.93 19.46
N GLU A 105 -5.03 24.23 19.40
CA GLU A 105 -5.39 24.96 18.19
C GLU A 105 -4.21 25.01 17.21
N LEU A 106 -2.98 25.19 17.72
CA LEU A 106 -1.77 25.18 16.90
C LEU A 106 -1.57 23.81 16.21
N MET A 107 -1.67 22.72 16.97
CA MET A 107 -1.56 21.37 16.42
C MET A 107 -2.69 21.03 15.46
N ALA A 108 -3.92 21.42 15.80
CA ALA A 108 -5.08 21.21 14.93
C ALA A 108 -4.92 21.93 13.60
N GLY A 109 -4.55 23.22 13.63
CA GLY A 109 -4.30 24.02 12.43
C GLY A 109 -3.17 23.44 11.59
N LYS A 110 -2.10 22.96 12.22
CA LYS A 110 -0.96 22.35 11.50
C LYS A 110 -1.32 21.03 10.83
N ILE A 111 -1.96 20.11 11.55
CA ILE A 111 -2.40 18.82 10.99
C ILE A 111 -3.40 19.04 9.85
N LEU A 112 -4.35 19.96 10.02
CA LEU A 112 -5.30 20.31 8.96
C LEU A 112 -4.61 20.99 7.77
N GLY A 113 -3.65 21.89 8.00
CA GLY A 113 -2.91 22.59 6.95
C GLY A 113 -2.08 21.64 6.09
N ILE A 114 -1.32 20.74 6.70
CA ILE A 114 -0.61 19.69 5.96
C ILE A 114 -1.63 18.72 5.34
N GLY A 115 -2.78 18.49 5.99
CA GLY A 115 -3.90 17.74 5.44
C GLY A 115 -4.43 18.31 4.13
N LEU A 116 -4.54 19.63 4.02
CA LEU A 116 -4.90 20.32 2.77
C LEU A 116 -3.85 20.08 1.68
N VAL A 117 -2.56 20.08 2.02
CA VAL A 117 -1.49 19.73 1.08
C VAL A 117 -1.67 18.28 0.59
N GLY A 118 -1.95 17.33 1.49
CA GLY A 118 -2.26 15.95 1.12
C GLY A 118 -3.49 15.84 0.21
N LEU A 119 -4.54 16.62 0.48
CA LEU A 119 -5.73 16.69 -0.36
C LEU A 119 -5.43 17.25 -1.76
N THR A 120 -4.57 18.26 -1.88
CA THR A 120 -4.13 18.74 -3.21
C THR A 120 -3.32 17.68 -3.94
N GLN A 121 -2.44 16.97 -3.24
CA GLN A 121 -1.62 15.90 -3.81
C GLN A 121 -2.46 14.76 -4.36
N VAL A 122 -3.45 14.28 -3.58
CA VAL A 122 -4.31 13.18 -4.02
C VAL A 122 -5.23 13.61 -5.16
N SER A 123 -5.67 14.87 -5.17
CA SER A 123 -6.44 15.42 -6.28
C SER A 123 -5.64 15.40 -7.57
N ILE A 124 -4.35 15.78 -7.52
CA ILE A 124 -3.44 15.69 -8.66
C ILE A 124 -3.31 14.25 -9.15
N TYR A 125 -3.17 13.26 -8.25
CA TYR A 125 -3.10 11.85 -8.67
C TYR A 125 -4.38 11.32 -9.28
N ILE A 126 -5.55 11.67 -8.73
CA ILE A 126 -6.84 11.27 -9.28
C ILE A 126 -7.03 11.88 -10.68
N VAL A 127 -6.73 13.17 -10.85
CA VAL A 127 -6.80 13.85 -12.15
C VAL A 127 -5.81 13.26 -13.14
N THR A 128 -4.56 13.02 -12.72
CA THR A 128 -3.53 12.42 -13.57
C THR A 128 -3.91 11.00 -13.99
N GLY A 129 -4.41 10.18 -13.06
CA GLY A 129 -4.91 8.83 -13.36
C GLY A 129 -6.08 8.88 -14.34
N TRP A 130 -7.04 9.77 -14.13
CA TRP A 130 -8.18 9.95 -15.02
C TRP A 130 -7.74 10.39 -16.43
N LEU A 131 -6.85 11.37 -16.53
CA LEU A 131 -6.27 11.82 -17.81
C LEU A 131 -5.50 10.70 -18.49
N ALA A 132 -4.65 9.97 -17.76
CA ALA A 132 -3.90 8.84 -18.29
C ALA A 132 -4.81 7.75 -18.86
N ARG A 133 -5.95 7.46 -18.19
CA ARG A 133 -6.97 6.54 -18.71
C ARG A 133 -7.57 7.06 -20.02
N THR A 134 -8.01 8.31 -20.08
CA THR A 134 -8.62 8.87 -21.30
C THR A 134 -7.64 8.94 -22.47
N ALA A 135 -6.38 9.30 -22.20
CA ALA A 135 -5.32 9.34 -23.18
C ALA A 135 -4.99 7.94 -23.71
N ALA A 136 -4.94 6.93 -22.84
CA ALA A 136 -4.72 5.54 -23.24
C ALA A 136 -5.85 5.01 -24.15
N LEU A 137 -7.10 5.38 -23.87
CA LEU A 137 -8.24 4.97 -24.70
C LEU A 137 -8.28 5.69 -26.06
N PHE A 138 -7.85 6.95 -26.12
CA PHE A 138 -7.97 7.79 -27.32
C PHE A 138 -6.76 7.69 -28.27
N TRP A 139 -5.53 7.79 -27.76
CA TRP A 139 -4.32 7.90 -28.59
C TRP A 139 -3.75 6.55 -29.01
N LEU A 140 -3.89 5.55 -28.15
CA LEU A 140 -3.21 4.29 -28.35
C LEU A 140 -4.04 3.29 -29.15
N ASN A 141 -5.36 3.49 -29.32
CA ASN A 141 -6.26 2.56 -30.04
C ASN A 141 -5.97 1.09 -29.66
N LEU A 142 -5.62 0.86 -28.39
CA LEU A 142 -5.08 -0.40 -27.89
C LEU A 142 -6.23 -1.24 -27.36
N GLY A 143 -6.86 -2.01 -28.25
CA GLY A 143 -7.79 -3.08 -27.89
C GLY A 143 -7.18 -4.12 -26.93
N ASP A 144 -5.85 -4.19 -26.82
CA ASP A 144 -5.15 -5.12 -25.91
C ASP A 144 -4.88 -4.57 -24.50
N MET A 145 -5.13 -3.27 -24.25
CA MET A 145 -4.87 -2.60 -22.95
C MET A 145 -6.14 -2.12 -22.25
N GLU A 146 -7.29 -2.74 -22.50
CA GLU A 146 -8.48 -2.62 -21.64
C GLU A 146 -8.12 -2.89 -20.15
N ARG A 147 -7.11 -3.73 -19.94
CA ARG A 147 -6.48 -4.06 -18.65
C ARG A 147 -5.93 -2.85 -17.89
N LEU A 148 -5.26 -1.90 -18.56
CA LEU A 148 -4.75 -0.68 -17.90
C LEU A 148 -5.89 0.29 -17.55
N ALA A 149 -6.96 0.28 -18.35
CA ALA A 149 -8.13 1.11 -18.11
C ALA A 149 -8.97 0.61 -16.91
N ASP A 150 -8.98 -0.69 -16.63
CA ASP A 150 -9.64 -1.27 -15.45
C ASP A 150 -8.89 -0.99 -14.14
N VAL A 151 -7.56 -0.99 -14.18
CA VAL A 151 -6.73 -0.61 -13.02
C VAL A 151 -7.02 0.82 -12.57
N ILE A 152 -7.18 1.72 -13.53
CA ILE A 152 -7.41 3.15 -13.30
C ILE A 152 -8.92 3.47 -13.35
N ALA A 153 -9.76 2.47 -13.06
CA ALA A 153 -11.20 2.66 -12.99
C ALA A 153 -11.55 3.79 -11.98
N PRO A 154 -12.56 4.64 -12.28
CA PRO A 154 -12.92 5.76 -11.41
C PRO A 154 -13.23 5.32 -9.97
N GLY A 155 -13.83 4.15 -9.79
CA GLY A 155 -14.09 3.57 -8.47
C GLY A 155 -12.82 3.24 -7.69
N LYS A 156 -11.80 2.68 -8.35
CA LYS A 156 -10.51 2.36 -7.73
C LYS A 156 -9.71 3.62 -7.42
N LEU A 157 -9.74 4.63 -8.30
CA LEU A 157 -9.14 5.95 -8.03
C LEU A 157 -9.81 6.68 -6.86
N LEU A 158 -11.13 6.61 -6.76
CA LEU A 158 -11.87 7.20 -5.64
C LEU A 158 -11.56 6.46 -4.34
N ALA A 159 -11.52 5.12 -4.37
CA ALA A 159 -11.10 4.31 -3.23
C ALA A 159 -9.66 4.66 -2.80
N PHE A 160 -8.72 4.75 -3.75
CA PHE A 160 -7.35 5.21 -3.49
C PHE A 160 -7.36 6.56 -2.77
N GLY A 161 -8.16 7.52 -3.25
CA GLY A 161 -8.28 8.83 -2.65
C GLY A 161 -8.78 8.80 -1.22
N VAL A 162 -9.88 8.07 -0.97
CA VAL A 162 -10.48 7.93 0.35
C VAL A 162 -9.50 7.28 1.33
N PHE A 163 -8.96 6.11 1.00
CA PHE A 163 -8.05 5.39 1.89
C PHE A 163 -6.71 6.11 2.08
N TYR A 164 -6.25 6.85 1.07
CA TYR A 164 -5.13 7.77 1.21
C TYR A 164 -5.42 8.81 2.28
N VAL A 165 -6.54 9.53 2.22
CA VAL A 165 -6.86 10.61 3.16
C VAL A 165 -6.96 10.09 4.59
N PHE A 166 -7.68 8.97 4.79
CA PHE A 166 -7.80 8.37 6.12
C PHE A 166 -6.47 7.85 6.65
N GLY A 167 -5.70 7.13 5.83
CA GLY A 167 -4.38 6.64 6.22
C GLY A 167 -3.43 7.79 6.53
N TYR A 168 -3.42 8.81 5.67
CA TYR A 168 -2.65 10.02 5.85
C TYR A 168 -2.90 10.65 7.22
N PHE A 169 -4.16 10.89 7.63
CA PHE A 169 -4.44 11.54 8.91
C PHE A 169 -4.03 10.70 10.13
N ILE A 170 -4.17 9.37 10.06
CA ILE A 170 -3.71 8.46 11.12
C ILE A 170 -2.20 8.60 11.29
N PHE A 171 -1.45 8.40 10.21
CA PHE A 171 0.01 8.37 10.28
C PHE A 171 0.59 9.76 10.55
N VAL A 172 0.08 10.83 9.94
CA VAL A 172 0.53 12.20 10.25
C VAL A 172 0.34 12.54 11.72
N SER A 173 -0.74 12.09 12.35
CA SER A 173 -0.94 12.27 13.80
C SER A 173 0.10 11.50 14.62
N ILE A 174 0.46 10.27 14.21
CA ILE A 174 1.52 9.47 14.86
C ILE A 174 2.89 10.14 14.70
N PHE A 175 3.21 10.62 13.50
CA PHE A 175 4.46 11.37 13.26
C PHE A 175 4.47 12.71 14.01
N ALA A 176 3.31 13.37 14.16
CA ALA A 176 3.19 14.59 14.96
C ALA A 176 3.53 14.35 16.44
N ILE A 177 3.07 13.22 17.01
CA ILE A 177 3.43 12.79 18.37
C ILE A 177 4.94 12.68 18.55
N VAL A 178 5.64 12.11 17.56
CA VAL A 178 7.11 11.99 17.61
C VAL A 178 7.79 13.35 17.48
N GLY A 179 7.37 14.17 16.51
CA GLY A 179 7.92 15.52 16.37
C GLY A 179 7.73 16.38 17.62
N ALA A 180 6.62 16.22 18.32
CA ALA A 180 6.36 16.89 19.60
C ALA A 180 7.29 16.42 20.73
N ALA A 181 7.59 15.12 20.77
CA ALA A 181 8.42 14.50 21.80
C ALA A 181 9.93 14.76 21.61
N CYS A 182 10.38 14.98 20.37
CA CYS A 182 11.78 15.16 20.04
C CYS A 182 12.27 16.61 20.16
N ASN A 183 13.57 16.79 20.39
CA ASN A 183 14.21 18.11 20.40
C ASN A 183 15.27 18.28 19.29
N SER A 184 15.59 17.22 18.53
CA SER A 184 16.55 17.26 17.43
C SER A 184 16.16 16.30 16.31
N ASP A 185 16.60 16.56 15.07
CA ASP A 185 16.38 15.66 13.92
C ASP A 185 16.96 14.25 14.20
N GLN A 186 18.09 14.15 14.91
CA GLN A 186 18.71 12.86 15.24
C GLN A 186 17.82 11.99 16.15
N GLU A 187 17.21 12.59 17.17
CA GLU A 187 16.27 11.88 18.06
C GLU A 187 14.99 11.47 17.31
N ALA A 188 14.51 12.34 16.42
CA ALA A 188 13.34 12.07 15.60
C ALA A 188 13.56 10.87 14.68
N GLN A 189 14.72 10.79 14.02
CA GLN A 189 15.05 9.65 13.16
C GLN A 189 15.07 8.33 13.94
N GLN A 190 15.59 8.34 15.18
CA GLN A 190 15.59 7.15 16.03
C GLN A 190 14.18 6.72 16.48
N LEU A 191 13.32 7.68 16.84
CA LEU A 191 11.95 7.40 17.26
C LEU A 191 11.00 7.11 16.07
N GLN A 192 11.38 7.48 14.85
CA GLN A 192 10.62 7.16 13.64
C GLN A 192 10.82 5.72 13.16
N LEU A 193 11.97 5.09 13.40
CA LEU A 193 12.23 3.68 13.03
C LEU A 193 11.07 2.72 13.37
N PRO A 194 10.53 2.68 14.60
CA PRO A 194 9.39 1.80 14.91
C PRO A 194 8.10 2.17 14.16
N ILE A 195 7.89 3.46 13.86
CA ILE A 195 6.71 3.92 13.08
C ILE A 195 6.84 3.46 11.63
N VAL A 196 8.03 3.59 11.04
CA VAL A 196 8.31 3.11 9.69
C VAL A 196 8.12 1.59 9.62
N GLY A 197 8.58 0.85 10.63
CA GLY A 197 8.30 -0.58 10.77
C GLY A 197 6.79 -0.88 10.80
N CYS A 198 6.03 -0.12 11.60
CA CYS A 198 4.56 -0.26 11.65
C CYS A 198 3.88 0.11 10.32
N LEU A 199 4.41 1.05 9.55
CA LEU A 199 3.89 1.42 8.23
C LEU A 199 4.27 0.39 7.15
N MET A 200 5.41 -0.28 7.30
CA MET A 200 5.88 -1.33 6.40
C MET A 200 5.08 -2.63 6.58
N LEU A 201 4.62 -2.94 7.80
CA LEU A 201 3.83 -4.15 8.08
C LEU A 201 2.58 -4.28 7.18
N PRO A 202 1.69 -3.27 7.07
CA PRO A 202 0.57 -3.29 6.13
C PRO A 202 0.98 -3.56 4.68
N MET A 203 2.07 -2.95 4.21
CA MET A 203 2.59 -3.18 2.87
C MET A 203 3.01 -4.65 2.69
N MET A 204 3.75 -5.21 3.64
CA MET A 204 4.16 -6.62 3.63
C MET A 204 2.95 -7.57 3.64
N THR A 205 1.95 -7.30 4.49
CA THR A 205 0.73 -8.12 4.54
C THR A 205 -0.04 -8.06 3.23
N THR A 206 0.02 -6.93 2.51
CA THR A 206 -0.65 -6.79 1.21
C THR A 206 0.00 -7.70 0.16
N ILE A 207 1.34 -7.80 0.14
CA ILE A 207 2.08 -8.72 -0.75
C ILE A 207 1.71 -10.18 -0.44
N PHE A 208 1.48 -10.51 0.83
CA PHE A 208 1.10 -11.85 1.24
C PHE A 208 -0.35 -12.19 0.88
N PHE A 209 -1.29 -11.27 1.12
CA PHE A 209 -2.73 -11.53 0.99
C PHE A 209 -3.32 -11.24 -0.38
N VAL A 210 -2.62 -10.57 -1.29
CA VAL A 210 -3.12 -10.29 -2.64
C VAL A 210 -3.45 -11.56 -3.44
N SER A 211 -2.77 -12.68 -3.16
CA SER A 211 -3.09 -13.99 -3.77
C SER A 211 -4.38 -14.61 -3.23
N ASN A 212 -4.75 -14.26 -2.00
CA ASN A 212 -5.95 -14.74 -1.33
C ASN A 212 -6.64 -13.59 -0.56
N PRO A 213 -7.22 -12.60 -1.26
CA PRO A 213 -7.72 -11.37 -0.64
C PRO A 213 -8.98 -11.55 0.23
N ASP A 214 -9.64 -12.70 0.10
CA ASP A 214 -10.83 -13.06 0.87
C ASP A 214 -10.52 -13.93 2.10
N SER A 215 -9.23 -14.23 2.33
CA SER A 215 -8.83 -14.97 3.53
C SER A 215 -9.22 -14.22 4.81
N ILE A 216 -9.55 -14.97 5.87
CA ILE A 216 -9.94 -14.40 7.17
C ILE A 216 -8.90 -13.39 7.67
N GLY A 217 -7.61 -13.68 7.48
CA GLY A 217 -6.52 -12.77 7.84
C GLY A 217 -6.57 -11.44 7.08
N ALA A 218 -6.82 -11.47 5.77
CA ALA A 218 -6.99 -10.26 4.95
C ALA A 218 -8.21 -9.44 5.38
N VAL A 219 -9.33 -10.10 5.70
CA VAL A 219 -10.54 -9.43 6.19
C VAL A 219 -10.27 -8.73 7.52
N VAL A 220 -9.71 -9.44 8.51
CA VAL A 220 -9.46 -8.88 9.85
C VAL A 220 -8.47 -7.72 9.77
N LEU A 221 -7.34 -7.89 9.08
CA LEU A 221 -6.34 -6.82 8.95
C LEU A 221 -6.86 -5.62 8.16
N SER A 222 -7.77 -5.84 7.19
CA SER A 222 -8.40 -4.72 6.49
C SER A 222 -9.31 -3.87 7.39
N LEU A 223 -9.69 -4.35 8.58
CA LEU A 223 -10.48 -3.59 9.56
C LEU A 223 -9.61 -2.96 10.65
N VAL A 224 -8.35 -3.37 10.80
CA VAL A 224 -7.42 -2.77 11.76
C VAL A 224 -6.94 -1.43 11.20
N PRO A 225 -7.19 -0.28 11.84
CA PRO A 225 -7.01 1.05 11.23
C PRO A 225 -5.61 1.37 10.69
N ILE A 226 -4.55 0.83 11.30
CA ILE A 226 -3.17 1.01 10.83
C ILE A 226 -2.92 0.22 9.53
N PHE A 227 -3.57 -0.93 9.36
CA PHE A 227 -3.46 -1.81 8.20
C PHE A 227 -4.47 -1.50 7.10
N THR A 228 -5.61 -0.92 7.49
CA THR A 228 -6.76 -0.62 6.63
C THR A 228 -6.41 0.13 5.33
N PRO A 229 -5.61 1.23 5.34
CA PRO A 229 -5.39 2.04 4.13
C PRO A 229 -4.83 1.22 2.97
N MET A 230 -3.95 0.28 3.27
CA MET A 230 -3.25 -0.53 2.27
C MET A 230 -4.02 -1.83 1.97
N VAL A 231 -4.41 -2.56 3.03
CA VAL A 231 -5.04 -3.88 2.88
C VAL A 231 -6.46 -3.77 2.32
N MET A 232 -7.27 -2.81 2.79
CA MET A 232 -8.64 -2.65 2.28
C MET A 232 -8.64 -2.14 0.83
N PHE A 233 -7.72 -1.22 0.50
CA PHE A 233 -7.54 -0.75 -0.88
C PHE A 233 -7.15 -1.90 -1.83
N MET A 234 -6.26 -2.79 -1.41
CA MET A 234 -5.95 -4.00 -2.17
C MET A 234 -7.18 -4.88 -2.37
N ARG A 235 -7.97 -5.14 -1.31
CA ARG A 235 -9.19 -5.95 -1.43
C ARG A 235 -10.20 -5.34 -2.41
N ILE A 236 -10.37 -4.02 -2.39
CA ILE A 236 -11.22 -3.29 -3.35
C ILE A 236 -10.69 -3.41 -4.78
N SER A 237 -9.37 -3.37 -4.95
CA SER A 237 -8.73 -3.44 -6.26
C SER A 237 -8.83 -4.83 -6.90
N VAL A 238 -8.86 -5.91 -6.08
CA VAL A 238 -8.82 -7.30 -6.57
C VAL A 238 -10.18 -8.01 -6.53
N ILE A 239 -10.97 -7.91 -5.45
CA ILE A 239 -12.19 -8.73 -5.27
C ILE A 239 -13.47 -7.95 -4.94
N SER A 240 -13.41 -6.63 -4.76
CA SER A 240 -14.57 -5.80 -4.36
C SER A 240 -15.31 -6.33 -3.12
N PRO A 241 -14.84 -6.02 -1.89
CA PRO A 241 -15.43 -6.53 -0.66
C PRO A 241 -16.83 -5.96 -0.40
N PRO A 242 -17.65 -6.64 0.45
CA PRO A 242 -18.96 -6.14 0.83
C PRO A 242 -18.91 -4.70 1.37
N ALA A 243 -19.87 -3.86 0.97
CA ALA A 243 -19.88 -2.43 1.32
C ALA A 243 -19.84 -2.17 2.83
N TRP A 244 -20.42 -3.04 3.66
CA TRP A 244 -20.37 -2.90 5.11
C TRP A 244 -18.95 -3.00 5.68
N GLN A 245 -18.04 -3.78 5.06
CA GLN A 245 -16.65 -3.87 5.50
C GLN A 245 -15.92 -2.56 5.21
N ILE A 246 -16.18 -1.96 4.05
CA ILE A 246 -15.62 -0.66 3.65
C ILE A 246 -16.11 0.42 4.62
N VAL A 247 -17.43 0.51 4.85
CA VAL A 247 -18.01 1.50 5.76
C VAL A 247 -17.51 1.31 7.19
N LEU A 248 -17.48 0.08 7.70
CA LEU A 248 -16.95 -0.23 9.02
C LEU A 248 -15.49 0.18 9.15
N SER A 249 -14.67 -0.11 8.13
CA SER A 249 -13.25 0.28 8.13
C SER A 249 -13.08 1.80 8.19
N ILE A 250 -13.89 2.56 7.44
CA ILE A 250 -13.89 4.02 7.47
C ILE A 250 -14.27 4.53 8.87
N LEU A 251 -15.31 3.96 9.49
CA LEU A 251 -15.73 4.35 10.85
C LEU A 251 -14.64 4.08 11.89
N LEU A 252 -13.98 2.92 11.83
CA LEU A 252 -12.86 2.57 12.71
C LEU A 252 -11.66 3.49 12.50
N MET A 253 -11.36 3.84 11.25
CA MET A 253 -10.32 4.82 10.92
C MET A 253 -10.68 6.21 11.45
N SER A 254 -11.91 6.70 11.27
CA SER A 254 -12.37 7.98 11.82
C SER A 254 -12.18 8.03 13.35
N GLY A 255 -12.60 6.98 14.07
CA GLY A 255 -12.41 6.89 15.51
C GLY A 255 -10.93 6.89 15.91
N THR A 256 -10.09 6.21 15.13
CA THR A 256 -8.64 6.15 15.35
C THR A 256 -7.96 7.49 15.09
N ILE A 257 -8.36 8.20 14.03
CA ILE A 257 -7.88 9.55 13.74
C ILE A 257 -8.20 10.47 14.92
N TYR A 258 -9.45 10.47 15.40
CA TYR A 258 -9.84 11.30 16.53
C TYR A 258 -8.98 11.04 17.78
N LEU A 259 -8.73 9.76 18.07
CA LEU A 259 -7.93 9.32 19.21
C LEU A 259 -6.46 9.72 19.08
N PHE A 260 -5.82 9.51 17.92
CA PHE A 260 -4.44 9.94 17.69
C PHE A 260 -4.29 11.46 17.61
N PHE A 261 -5.29 12.16 17.11
CA PHE A 261 -5.30 13.62 17.07
C PHE A 261 -5.31 14.22 18.48
N ARG A 262 -6.15 13.69 19.38
CA ARG A 262 -6.14 14.10 20.79
C ARG A 262 -4.82 13.76 21.48
N ALA A 263 -4.26 12.57 21.19
CA ALA A 263 -2.96 12.17 21.68
C ALA A 263 -1.85 13.14 21.22
N ALA A 264 -1.83 13.52 19.94
CA ALA A 264 -0.86 14.45 19.38
C ALA A 264 -0.88 15.82 20.08
N ALA A 265 -2.06 16.40 20.26
CA ALA A 265 -2.22 17.69 20.94
C ALA A 265 -1.76 17.63 22.42
N LYS A 266 -2.06 16.52 23.11
CA LYS A 266 -1.70 16.31 24.51
C LYS A 266 -0.20 16.10 24.70
N VAL A 267 0.42 15.26 23.85
CA VAL A 267 1.87 15.05 23.83
C VAL A 267 2.59 16.34 23.48
N PHE A 268 2.06 17.16 22.57
CA PHE A 268 2.63 18.46 22.25
C PHE A 268 2.65 19.38 23.46
N ARG A 269 1.54 19.51 24.18
CA ARG A 269 1.48 20.34 25.40
C ARG A 269 2.50 19.91 26.46
N ILE A 270 2.72 18.61 26.64
CA ILE A 270 3.65 18.07 27.64
C ILE A 270 5.11 18.16 27.13
N GLY A 271 5.33 17.80 25.87
CA GLY A 271 6.64 17.75 25.22
C GLY A 271 7.29 19.13 25.06
N THR A 272 6.50 20.22 24.99
CA THR A 272 7.02 21.59 24.98
C THR A 272 7.55 22.05 26.33
N LEU A 273 7.07 21.46 27.43
CA LEU A 273 7.52 21.80 28.80
C LEU A 273 8.72 20.95 29.24
N MET A 274 9.08 19.93 28.46
CA MET A 274 10.20 19.05 28.76
C MET A 274 11.46 19.42 27.97
N TYR A 275 12.44 19.94 28.70
CA TYR A 275 13.79 20.17 28.21
C TYR A 275 14.76 19.13 28.79
N GLY A 276 15.57 18.50 27.93
CA GLY A 276 16.83 17.86 28.34
C GLY A 276 16.84 16.34 28.58
N LYS A 277 15.70 15.64 28.67
CA LYS A 277 15.67 14.16 28.70
C LYS A 277 14.94 13.59 27.50
N ARG A 278 15.56 12.60 26.85
CA ARG A 278 14.97 11.81 25.75
C ARG A 278 13.81 10.98 26.29
N PRO A 279 12.57 11.23 25.86
CA PRO A 279 11.46 10.41 26.28
C PRO A 279 11.52 9.05 25.62
N THR A 280 11.25 8.01 26.40
CA THR A 280 11.08 6.65 25.89
C THR A 280 9.70 6.49 25.26
N VAL A 281 9.53 5.52 24.34
CA VAL A 281 8.24 5.23 23.69
C VAL A 281 7.12 5.00 24.74
N GLY A 282 7.45 4.37 25.88
CA GLY A 282 6.51 4.15 26.97
C GLY A 282 6.13 5.40 27.78
N GLU A 283 6.96 6.45 27.79
CA GLU A 283 6.61 7.75 28.39
C GLU A 283 5.70 8.54 27.47
N ILE A 284 5.98 8.55 26.17
CA ILE A 284 5.13 9.19 25.15
C ILE A 284 3.72 8.59 25.19
N TRP A 285 3.60 7.26 25.30
CA TRP A 285 2.33 6.57 25.43
C TRP A 285 1.56 6.98 26.70
N ARG A 286 2.25 7.10 27.84
CA ARG A 286 1.65 7.57 29.09
C ARG A 286 1.10 8.99 28.95
N TRP A 287 1.85 9.91 28.35
CA TRP A 287 1.40 11.29 28.14
C TRP A 287 0.19 11.40 27.22
N ALA A 288 0.16 10.58 26.18
CA ALA A 288 -0.96 10.56 25.25
C ALA A 288 -2.28 10.15 25.94
N TRP A 289 -2.23 9.30 26.98
CA TRP A 289 -3.41 8.77 27.68
C TRP A 289 -3.65 9.30 29.11
N SER A 290 -2.78 10.14 29.68
CA SER A 290 -2.91 10.70 31.05
C SER A 290 -3.73 11.97 31.11
#